data_AF-A0A0S7Y6U8-F1
#
_entry.id   AF-A0A0S7Y6U8-F1
#
_cell.length_a   1.000
_cell.length_b   1.000
_cell.length_c   1.000
_cell.angle_alpha   90.00
_cell.angle_beta   90.00
_cell.angle_gamma   90.00
#
_symmetry.space_group_name_H-M   'P 1'
#
loop_
_entity.id
_entity.type
_entity.pdbx_description
1 polymer ?
#
loop_
_entity_poly.entity_id
_entity_poly.type
_entity_poly.pdbx_seq_one_letter_code
_entity_poly.pdbx_strand_id
1 'polypeptide(L)'
;YTKIYDFGQRRARALLKFFYGSVGVDSGSSKLLYIMHRALVYNFRDLLEKFKPDYVFCSHFSPGYFSALYKNDYHYKIGIVVTDYYVHPHWVNNEIDHYFIPHESLTEQILSYGVSKNKVFPYGIPVALELEHEINKDAAQKRFGLSKTRISAVVMGSKVFGGEWFEIVREIVDFDYDLLVLCGENKEVMERIKKLKGKARLVVSSICKFYCWA
;
A
#
# COMPACT_ATOMS: atom_id res chain seq x y z
N TYR A 1 6.18 -4.76 15.88
CA TYR A 1 5.30 -4.64 14.70
C TYR A 1 5.19 -5.96 13.94
N THR A 2 6.27 -6.50 13.37
CA THR A 2 6.24 -7.71 12.51
C THR A 2 5.65 -8.95 13.17
N LYS A 3 6.04 -9.27 14.42
CA LYS A 3 5.55 -10.47 15.13
C LYS A 3 4.06 -10.43 15.51
N ILE A 4 3.55 -9.25 15.90
CA ILE A 4 2.15 -9.08 16.30
C ILE A 4 1.25 -9.12 15.07
N TYR A 5 1.68 -8.48 13.98
CA TYR A 5 0.96 -8.48 12.72
C TYR A 5 0.95 -9.88 12.07
N ASP A 6 2.10 -10.57 12.03
CA ASP A 6 2.21 -11.94 11.51
C ASP A 6 1.38 -12.94 12.34
N PHE A 7 1.39 -12.81 13.67
CA PHE A 7 0.49 -13.56 14.54
C PHE A 7 -0.98 -13.28 14.22
N GLY A 8 -1.33 -12.00 14.06
CA GLY A 8 -2.69 -11.57 13.69
C GLY A 8 -3.14 -12.20 12.37
N GLN A 9 -2.34 -12.09 11.32
CA GLN A 9 -2.66 -12.61 10.00
C GLN A 9 -2.74 -14.14 9.93
N ARG A 10 -1.93 -14.86 10.72
CA ARG A 10 -1.91 -16.33 10.72
C ARG A 10 -2.98 -16.94 11.63
N ARG A 11 -3.22 -16.35 12.80
CA ARG A 11 -4.04 -16.97 13.87
C ARG A 11 -5.29 -16.20 14.25
N ALA A 12 -5.43 -14.94 13.83
CA ALA A 12 -6.52 -14.06 14.22
C ALA A 12 -7.27 -13.48 13.00
N ARG A 13 -7.33 -14.22 11.88
CA ARG A 13 -8.02 -13.78 10.65
C ARG A 13 -9.48 -13.40 10.89
N ALA A 14 -10.20 -14.15 11.72
CA ALA A 14 -11.58 -13.84 12.08
C ALA A 14 -11.68 -12.52 12.87
N LEU A 15 -10.76 -12.29 13.81
CA LEU A 15 -10.66 -11.03 14.55
C LEU A 15 -10.31 -9.86 13.63
N LEU A 16 -9.34 -10.02 12.73
CA LEU A 16 -9.02 -9.01 11.71
C LEU A 16 -10.22 -8.69 10.83
N LYS A 17 -10.93 -9.71 10.34
CA LYS A 17 -12.16 -9.53 9.54
C LYS A 17 -13.24 -8.79 10.32
N PHE A 18 -13.37 -9.09 11.62
CA PHE A 18 -14.26 -8.36 12.53
C PHE A 18 -13.79 -6.90 12.75
N PHE A 19 -12.50 -6.63 12.94
CA PHE A 19 -12.01 -5.27 13.09
C PHE A 19 -12.24 -4.43 11.81
N TYR A 20 -11.91 -4.98 10.63
CA TYR A 20 -12.11 -4.27 9.37
C TYR A 20 -13.58 -4.19 8.92
N GLY A 21 -14.44 -5.14 9.31
CA GLY A 21 -15.84 -5.22 8.89
C GLY A 21 -16.88 -4.78 9.93
N SER A 22 -16.53 -4.71 11.21
CA SER A 22 -17.46 -4.46 12.33
C SER A 22 -17.08 -3.26 13.20
N VAL A 23 -15.80 -2.85 13.20
CA VAL A 23 -15.38 -1.58 13.81
C VAL A 23 -15.40 -0.51 12.72
N GLY A 24 -16.56 -0.34 12.10
CA GLY A 24 -16.76 0.52 10.94
C GLY A 24 -17.62 1.74 11.25
N VAL A 25 -17.73 2.59 10.24
CA VAL A 25 -18.74 3.63 10.12
C VAL A 25 -19.93 3.00 9.40
N ASP A 26 -21.10 2.91 10.05
CA ASP A 26 -22.34 2.50 9.35
C ASP A 26 -22.77 3.58 8.35
N SER A 27 -22.56 4.86 8.70
CA SER A 27 -22.65 6.01 7.78
C SER A 27 -21.93 7.24 8.35
N GLY A 28 -21.24 8.00 7.48
CA GLY A 28 -20.61 9.30 7.76
C GLY A 28 -19.35 9.25 8.63
N SER A 29 -19.46 8.93 9.92
CA SER A 29 -18.34 8.97 10.87
C SER A 29 -18.55 8.04 12.08
N SER A 30 -17.45 7.57 12.71
CA SER A 30 -17.51 6.75 13.93
C SER A 30 -16.88 7.49 15.10
N LYS A 31 -17.68 7.85 16.10
CA LYS A 31 -17.21 8.55 17.32
C LYS A 31 -16.05 7.82 18.00
N LEU A 32 -16.09 6.48 18.01
CA LEU A 32 -15.03 5.65 18.56
C LEU A 32 -13.70 5.89 17.83
N LEU A 33 -13.72 5.94 16.49
CA LEU A 33 -12.53 6.19 15.70
C LEU A 33 -11.93 7.57 15.98
N TYR A 34 -12.74 8.62 16.20
CA TYR A 34 -12.21 9.93 16.61
C TYR A 34 -11.55 9.89 17.99
N ILE A 35 -12.15 9.19 18.96
CA ILE A 35 -11.58 9.06 20.31
C ILE A 35 -10.24 8.35 20.22
N MET A 36 -10.17 7.23 19.51
CA MET A 36 -8.94 6.46 19.32
C MET A 36 -7.86 7.30 18.63
N HIS A 37 -8.19 7.96 17.52
CA HIS A 37 -7.22 8.77 16.78
C HIS A 37 -6.80 10.02 17.54
N ARG A 38 -7.67 10.62 18.37
CA ARG A 38 -7.28 11.73 19.26
C ARG A 38 -6.25 11.30 20.31
N ALA A 39 -6.29 10.05 20.78
CA ALA A 39 -5.26 9.54 21.69
C ALA A 39 -3.94 9.22 20.97
N LEU A 40 -3.99 8.93 19.67
CA LEU A 40 -2.82 8.58 18.84
C LEU A 40 -2.15 9.79 18.18
N VAL A 41 -2.86 10.91 18.04
CA VAL A 41 -2.32 12.08 17.36
C VAL A 41 -1.21 12.70 18.19
N TYR A 42 -0.02 12.82 17.60
CA TYR A 42 1.16 13.39 18.23
C TYR A 42 1.86 14.32 17.26
N ASN A 43 2.23 15.52 17.71
CA ASN A 43 2.91 16.58 16.94
C ASN A 43 2.20 17.06 15.66
N PHE A 44 0.97 16.62 15.38
CA PHE A 44 0.26 17.04 14.16
C PHE A 44 -0.09 18.53 14.19
N ARG A 45 -0.46 19.06 15.37
CA ARG A 45 -0.72 20.48 15.56
C ARG A 45 0.51 21.33 15.23
N ASP A 46 1.67 20.98 15.76
CA ASP A 46 2.93 21.71 15.51
C ASP A 46 3.28 21.72 14.02
N LEU A 47 2.99 20.62 13.31
CA LEU A 47 3.15 20.54 11.86
C LEU A 47 2.22 21.52 11.14
N LEU A 48 0.94 21.60 11.54
CA LEU A 48 -0.04 22.53 10.97
C LEU A 48 0.35 23.98 11.23
N GLU A 49 0.80 24.33 12.44
CA GLU A 49 1.22 25.69 12.80
C GLU A 49 2.47 26.13 12.02
N LYS A 50 3.39 25.20 11.80
CA LYS A 50 4.63 25.45 11.05
C LYS A 50 4.39 25.57 9.54
N PHE A 51 3.62 24.65 8.97
CA PHE A 51 3.45 24.56 7.51
C PHE A 51 2.31 25.42 6.99
N LYS A 52 1.26 25.67 7.80
CA LYS A 52 0.04 26.43 7.44
C LYS A 52 -0.55 25.98 6.09
N PRO A 53 -0.95 24.70 5.95
CA PRO A 53 -1.44 24.19 4.68
C PRO A 53 -2.77 24.81 4.28
N ASP A 54 -2.98 25.02 2.97
CA ASP A 54 -4.31 25.18 2.39
C ASP A 54 -5.00 23.81 2.15
N TYR A 55 -4.20 22.76 1.92
CA TYR A 55 -4.64 21.40 1.64
C TYR A 55 -3.80 20.36 2.38
N VAL A 56 -4.45 19.32 2.90
CA VAL A 56 -3.82 18.16 3.52
C VAL A 56 -4.25 16.89 2.78
N PHE A 57 -3.28 16.18 2.20
CA PHE A 57 -3.51 14.91 1.52
C PHE A 57 -3.08 13.73 2.39
N CYS A 58 -3.94 12.72 2.48
CA CYS A 58 -3.77 11.57 3.36
C CYS A 58 -3.89 10.28 2.56
N SER A 59 -2.80 9.50 2.47
CA SER A 59 -2.78 8.16 1.86
C SER A 59 -3.01 7.03 2.86
N HIS A 60 -3.55 7.36 4.04
CA HIS A 60 -3.90 6.42 5.10
C HIS A 60 -5.05 7.01 5.91
N PHE A 61 -5.94 6.15 6.43
CA PHE A 61 -7.12 6.61 7.17
C PHE A 61 -6.78 7.38 8.45
N SER A 62 -5.73 6.99 9.18
CA SER A 62 -5.36 7.65 10.45
C SER A 62 -4.99 9.13 10.31
N PRO A 63 -4.09 9.55 9.39
CA PRO A 63 -3.90 10.96 9.05
C PRO A 63 -5.18 11.68 8.62
N GLY A 64 -6.11 10.97 7.97
CA GLY A 64 -7.44 11.50 7.65
C GLY A 64 -8.23 11.93 8.89
N TYR A 65 -8.24 11.09 9.92
CA TYR A 65 -8.84 11.44 11.22
C TYR A 65 -8.07 12.54 11.95
N PHE A 66 -6.73 12.52 11.90
CA PHE A 66 -5.93 13.61 12.51
C PHE A 66 -6.25 14.94 11.85
N SER A 67 -6.36 14.97 10.52
CA SER A 67 -6.73 16.16 9.76
C SER A 67 -8.16 16.61 10.11
N ALA A 68 -9.10 15.68 10.21
CA ALA A 68 -10.47 15.99 10.61
C ALA A 68 -10.56 16.66 11.99
N LEU A 69 -9.76 16.19 12.97
CA LEU A 69 -9.76 16.71 14.35
C LEU A 69 -9.41 18.20 14.46
N TYR A 70 -8.61 18.73 13.53
CA TYR A 70 -8.11 20.12 13.56
C TYR A 70 -8.67 20.98 12.42
N LYS A 71 -9.51 20.44 11.54
CA LYS A 71 -10.02 21.17 10.37
C LYS A 71 -10.72 22.48 10.74
N ASN A 72 -11.49 22.49 11.83
CA ASN A 72 -12.23 23.69 12.27
C ASN A 72 -11.32 24.79 12.82
N ASP A 73 -10.13 24.45 13.32
CA ASP A 73 -9.19 25.41 13.89
C ASP A 73 -8.29 26.05 12.82
N TYR A 74 -8.03 25.33 11.72
CA TYR A 74 -7.05 25.73 10.70
C TYR A 74 -7.65 25.93 9.29
N HIS A 75 -8.90 25.55 9.06
CA HIS A 75 -9.68 25.82 7.84
C HIS A 75 -9.11 25.32 6.50
N TYR A 76 -8.19 24.35 6.50
CA TYR A 76 -7.71 23.71 5.28
C TYR A 76 -8.71 22.72 4.67
N LYS A 77 -8.42 22.30 3.44
CA LYS A 77 -9.11 21.21 2.74
C LYS A 77 -8.44 19.86 2.97
N ILE A 78 -9.23 18.79 3.00
CA ILE A 78 -8.75 17.42 3.23
C ILE A 78 -9.03 16.57 1.98
N GLY A 79 -7.96 16.01 1.43
CA GLY A 79 -8.02 14.99 0.39
C GLY A 79 -7.59 13.62 0.93
N ILE A 80 -8.39 12.58 0.70
CA ILE A 80 -8.04 11.20 1.00
C ILE A 80 -7.71 10.47 -0.28
N VAL A 81 -6.55 9.84 -0.31
CA VAL A 81 -6.12 8.94 -1.37
C VAL A 81 -6.29 7.51 -0.87
N VAL A 82 -7.32 6.83 -1.36
CA VAL A 82 -7.57 5.43 -1.01
C VAL A 82 -6.57 4.55 -1.78
N THR A 83 -5.67 3.90 -1.05
CA THR A 83 -4.64 3.01 -1.61
C THR A 83 -5.03 1.54 -1.60
N ASP A 84 -6.20 1.22 -1.05
CA ASP A 84 -6.72 -0.14 -0.94
C ASP A 84 -7.64 -0.45 -2.14
N TYR A 85 -7.61 -1.68 -2.65
CA TYR A 85 -8.57 -2.14 -3.66
C TYR A 85 -10.01 -2.34 -3.13
N TYR A 86 -10.28 -1.84 -1.93
CA TYR A 86 -11.56 -1.91 -1.23
C TYR A 86 -11.68 -0.68 -0.33
N VAL A 87 -12.81 0.05 -0.39
CA VAL A 87 -13.03 1.19 0.49
C VAL A 87 -13.57 0.69 1.82
N HIS A 88 -12.71 0.45 2.82
CA HIS A 88 -13.20 0.12 4.16
C HIS A 88 -13.85 1.35 4.85
N PRO A 89 -14.79 1.15 5.79
CA PRO A 89 -15.48 2.26 6.45
C PRO A 89 -14.56 3.25 7.18
N HIS A 90 -13.38 2.83 7.65
CA HIS A 90 -12.44 3.74 8.31
C HIS A 90 -11.87 4.82 7.38
N TRP A 91 -12.00 4.68 6.05
CA TRP A 91 -11.59 5.75 5.13
C TRP A 91 -12.54 6.95 5.22
N VAL A 92 -13.75 6.76 5.74
CA VAL A 92 -14.84 7.72 5.70
C VAL A 92 -14.92 8.54 6.99
N ASN A 93 -14.95 9.85 6.82
CA ASN A 93 -15.24 10.81 7.87
C ASN A 93 -15.95 12.05 7.28
N ASN A 94 -16.64 12.82 8.13
CA ASN A 94 -17.52 13.90 7.67
C ASN A 94 -16.74 15.11 7.14
N GLU A 95 -15.54 15.34 7.66
CA GLU A 95 -14.70 16.50 7.38
C GLU A 95 -13.95 16.39 6.05
N ILE A 96 -13.87 15.21 5.43
CA ILE A 96 -13.20 15.05 4.14
C ILE A 96 -13.93 15.82 3.04
N ASP A 97 -13.16 16.60 2.26
CA ASP A 97 -13.67 17.34 1.10
C ASP A 97 -13.60 16.49 -0.17
N HIS A 98 -12.52 15.71 -0.35
CA HIS A 98 -12.27 14.95 -1.57
C HIS A 98 -11.78 13.53 -1.27
N TYR A 99 -12.37 12.55 -1.94
CA TYR A 99 -11.99 11.14 -1.93
C TYR A 99 -11.48 10.74 -3.30
N PHE A 100 -10.19 10.46 -3.41
CA PHE A 100 -9.56 9.91 -4.60
C PHE A 100 -9.54 8.38 -4.46
N ILE A 101 -10.37 7.71 -5.24
CA ILE A 101 -10.57 6.25 -5.18
C ILE A 101 -9.82 5.54 -6.31
N PRO A 102 -9.38 4.29 -6.11
CA PRO A 102 -8.54 3.59 -7.07
C PRO A 102 -9.28 3.16 -8.34
N HIS A 103 -10.61 3.06 -8.32
CA HIS A 103 -11.39 2.63 -9.47
C HIS A 103 -12.87 3.05 -9.32
N GLU A 104 -13.54 3.32 -10.43
CA GLU A 104 -14.95 3.72 -10.46
C GLU A 104 -15.89 2.65 -9.89
N SER A 105 -15.53 1.37 -9.97
CA SER A 105 -16.30 0.25 -9.40
C SER A 105 -16.47 0.34 -7.88
N LEU A 106 -15.66 1.14 -7.19
CA LEU A 106 -15.77 1.37 -5.75
C LEU A 106 -16.67 2.58 -5.41
N THR A 107 -17.25 3.25 -6.40
CA THR A 107 -18.11 4.43 -6.18
C THR A 107 -19.33 4.07 -5.34
N GLU A 108 -20.10 3.06 -5.74
CA GLU A 108 -21.28 2.65 -4.97
C GLU A 108 -20.94 2.21 -3.54
N GLN A 109 -19.77 1.59 -3.36
CA GLN A 109 -19.28 1.23 -2.04
C GLN A 109 -19.07 2.47 -1.16
N ILE A 110 -18.34 3.48 -1.62
CA ILE A 110 -18.08 4.67 -0.81
C ILE A 110 -19.36 5.50 -0.58
N LEU A 111 -20.26 5.56 -1.56
CA LEU A 111 -21.57 6.20 -1.42
C LEU A 111 -22.44 5.51 -0.36
N SER A 112 -22.36 4.18 -0.25
CA SER A 112 -23.12 3.42 0.76
C SER A 112 -22.75 3.78 2.21
N TYR A 113 -21.57 4.36 2.43
CA TYR A 113 -21.16 4.92 3.72
C TYR A 113 -21.60 6.38 3.93
N GLY A 114 -22.44 6.94 3.05
CA GLY A 114 -22.99 8.29 3.18
C GLY A 114 -22.10 9.41 2.62
N VAL A 115 -21.07 9.08 1.84
CA VAL A 115 -20.29 10.09 1.11
C VAL A 115 -21.10 10.62 -0.07
N SER A 116 -21.11 11.94 -0.26
CA SER A 116 -21.77 12.55 -1.42
C SER A 116 -20.96 12.33 -2.70
N LYS A 117 -21.64 11.99 -3.80
CA LYS A 117 -21.00 11.70 -5.10
C LYS A 117 -20.09 12.82 -5.63
N ASN A 118 -20.42 14.08 -5.34
CA ASN A 118 -19.59 15.23 -5.74
C ASN A 118 -18.25 15.31 -5.01
N LYS A 119 -18.02 14.49 -3.97
CA LYS A 119 -16.74 14.38 -3.27
C LYS A 119 -15.87 13.23 -3.77
N VAL A 120 -16.35 12.39 -4.69
CA VAL A 120 -15.70 11.14 -5.09
C VAL A 120 -15.07 11.26 -6.47
N PHE A 121 -13.78 10.92 -6.57
CA PHE A 121 -12.95 11.08 -7.77
C PHE A 121 -12.20 9.78 -8.08
N PRO A 122 -12.62 8.98 -9.09
CA PRO A 122 -11.99 7.70 -9.43
C PRO A 122 -10.77 7.89 -10.34
N TYR A 123 -9.68 8.45 -9.80
CA TYR A 123 -8.46 8.75 -10.57
C TYR A 123 -7.38 7.67 -10.51
N GLY A 124 -7.59 6.58 -9.77
CA GLY A 124 -6.59 5.53 -9.63
C GLY A 124 -5.70 5.70 -8.39
N ILE A 125 -4.90 4.66 -8.12
CA ILE A 125 -3.84 4.72 -7.10
C ILE A 125 -2.68 5.51 -7.70
N PRO A 126 -2.18 6.57 -7.02
CA PRO A 126 -1.05 7.32 -7.54
C PRO A 126 0.19 6.42 -7.61
N VAL A 127 0.82 6.43 -8.78
CA VAL A 127 2.09 5.77 -9.05
C VAL A 127 3.15 6.82 -9.36
N ALA A 128 4.42 6.42 -9.27
CA ALA A 128 5.54 7.30 -9.61
C ALA A 128 5.49 7.66 -11.10
N LEU A 129 5.72 8.93 -11.45
CA LEU A 129 5.63 9.43 -12.84
C LEU A 129 6.63 8.72 -13.76
N GLU A 130 7.76 8.27 -13.22
CA GLU A 130 8.78 7.52 -13.93
C GLU A 130 8.25 6.19 -14.51
N LEU A 131 7.14 5.66 -13.96
CA LEU A 131 6.47 4.46 -14.47
C LEU A 131 5.54 4.74 -15.66
N GLU A 132 5.27 6.00 -16.00
CA GLU A 132 4.47 6.35 -17.19
C GLU A 132 5.27 6.21 -18.49
N HIS A 133 6.61 6.20 -18.39
CA HIS A 133 7.46 6.04 -19.57
C HIS A 133 7.46 4.61 -20.10
N GLU A 134 7.39 4.48 -21.42
CA GLU A 134 7.55 3.18 -22.06
C GLU A 134 8.94 2.60 -21.78
N ILE A 135 8.96 1.40 -21.20
CA ILE A 135 10.21 0.67 -20.96
C ILE A 135 10.50 -0.19 -22.18
N ASN A 136 11.67 0.01 -22.80
CA ASN A 136 12.16 -0.87 -23.85
C ASN A 136 12.37 -2.29 -23.30
N LYS A 137 11.53 -3.23 -23.76
CA LYS A 137 11.53 -4.63 -23.30
C LYS A 137 12.88 -5.33 -23.51
N ASP A 138 13.51 -5.12 -24.66
CA ASP A 138 14.82 -5.73 -24.98
C ASP A 138 15.92 -5.22 -24.05
N ALA A 139 15.91 -3.92 -23.74
CA ALA A 139 16.84 -3.32 -22.80
C ALA A 139 16.63 -3.85 -21.37
N ALA A 140 15.37 -3.98 -20.93
CA ALA A 140 15.03 -4.54 -19.64
C ALA A 140 15.45 -6.02 -19.54
N GLN A 141 15.16 -6.83 -20.56
CA GLN A 141 15.58 -8.23 -20.62
C GLN A 141 17.09 -8.36 -20.55
N LYS A 142 17.83 -7.57 -21.34
CA LYS A 142 19.30 -7.55 -21.32
C LYS A 142 19.84 -7.15 -19.94
N ARG A 143 19.27 -6.12 -19.31
CA ARG A 143 19.69 -5.62 -17.99
C ARG A 143 19.55 -6.68 -16.90
N PHE A 144 18.47 -7.46 -16.92
CA PHE A 144 18.20 -8.49 -15.93
C PHE A 144 18.63 -9.90 -16.37
N GLY A 145 19.26 -10.02 -17.53
CA GLY A 145 19.67 -11.32 -18.09
C GLY A 145 18.50 -12.25 -18.41
N LEU A 146 17.31 -11.71 -18.72
CA LEU A 146 16.12 -12.47 -19.08
C LEU A 146 16.15 -12.86 -20.57
N SER A 147 15.51 -13.98 -20.91
CA SER A 147 15.49 -14.56 -22.25
C SER A 147 14.38 -13.92 -23.06
N LYS A 148 14.59 -13.84 -24.37
CA LYS A 148 13.54 -13.45 -25.32
C LYS A 148 12.52 -14.56 -25.59
N THR A 149 12.91 -15.82 -25.35
CA THR A 149 12.13 -17.00 -25.76
C THR A 149 11.55 -17.79 -24.58
N ARG A 150 12.02 -17.54 -23.36
CA ARG A 150 11.54 -18.24 -22.15
C ARG A 150 10.50 -17.38 -21.43
N ILE A 151 9.61 -18.06 -20.72
CA ILE A 151 8.74 -17.41 -19.74
C ILE A 151 9.63 -16.78 -18.66
N SER A 152 9.28 -15.56 -18.23
CA SER A 152 9.90 -14.90 -17.10
C SER A 152 8.86 -14.72 -15.99
N ALA A 153 9.21 -15.05 -14.75
CA ALA A 153 8.40 -14.73 -13.58
C ALA A 153 9.19 -13.82 -12.62
N VAL A 154 8.49 -12.91 -11.96
CA VAL A 154 9.07 -11.99 -10.99
C VAL A 154 8.43 -12.24 -9.63
N VAL A 155 9.27 -12.48 -8.62
CA VAL A 155 8.84 -12.51 -7.22
C VAL A 155 9.39 -11.29 -6.51
N MET A 156 8.50 -10.48 -5.94
CA MET A 156 8.88 -9.27 -5.20
C MET A 156 8.57 -9.47 -3.71
N GLY A 157 9.60 -9.40 -2.87
CA GLY A 157 9.50 -9.52 -1.42
C GLY A 157 9.78 -8.17 -0.74
N SER A 158 8.96 -7.80 0.24
CA SER A 158 9.16 -6.62 1.09
C SER A 158 9.74 -7.01 2.46
N LYS A 159 10.46 -6.06 3.08
CA LYS A 159 11.05 -6.17 4.43
C LYS A 159 9.99 -6.35 5.53
N VAL A 160 8.80 -5.76 5.32
CA VAL A 160 7.77 -5.61 6.36
C VAL A 160 6.93 -6.87 6.56
N PHE A 161 6.86 -7.76 5.57
CA PHE A 161 5.84 -8.80 5.54
C PHE A 161 6.31 -10.21 5.88
N GLY A 162 7.58 -10.42 6.27
CA GLY A 162 8.03 -11.61 7.02
C GLY A 162 7.51 -12.98 6.56
N GLY A 163 7.15 -13.11 5.28
CA GLY A 163 6.32 -14.21 4.79
C GLY A 163 7.15 -15.37 4.30
N GLU A 164 6.48 -16.50 4.08
CA GLU A 164 6.99 -17.71 3.45
C GLU A 164 7.31 -17.53 1.95
N TRP A 165 7.53 -16.31 1.47
CA TRP A 165 7.87 -16.07 0.07
C TRP A 165 9.25 -16.66 -0.29
N PHE A 166 10.15 -16.82 0.68
CA PHE A 166 11.34 -17.66 0.49
C PHE A 166 10.95 -19.10 0.15
N GLU A 167 9.96 -19.67 0.84
CA GLU A 167 9.47 -21.03 0.57
C GLU A 167 8.80 -21.09 -0.81
N ILE A 168 8.01 -20.07 -1.19
CA ILE A 168 7.48 -19.96 -2.57
C ILE A 168 8.62 -20.02 -3.58
N VAL A 169 9.66 -19.19 -3.41
CA VAL A 169 10.84 -19.17 -4.30
C VAL A 169 11.54 -20.54 -4.30
N ARG A 170 11.66 -21.21 -3.14
CA ARG A 170 12.24 -22.55 -3.04
C ARG A 170 11.44 -23.58 -3.83
N GLU A 171 10.11 -23.56 -3.77
CA GLU A 171 9.29 -24.53 -4.50
C GLU A 171 9.27 -24.25 -6.01
N ILE A 172 9.30 -22.98 -6.42
CA ILE A 172 9.21 -22.62 -7.85
C ILE A 172 10.57 -22.59 -8.56
N VAL A 173 11.71 -22.72 -7.88
CA VAL A 173 13.03 -22.70 -8.53
C VAL A 173 13.28 -23.93 -9.42
N ASP A 174 12.51 -24.99 -9.26
CA ASP A 174 12.69 -26.25 -9.98
C ASP A 174 12.04 -26.33 -11.36
N PHE A 175 11.30 -25.29 -11.79
CA PHE A 175 10.75 -25.23 -13.15
C PHE A 175 11.71 -24.54 -14.13
N ASP A 176 11.60 -24.86 -15.42
CA ASP A 176 12.50 -24.37 -16.47
C ASP A 176 12.02 -23.02 -17.08
N TYR A 177 12.29 -21.92 -16.38
CA TYR A 177 11.95 -20.55 -16.81
C TYR A 177 12.99 -19.54 -16.28
N ASP A 178 12.79 -18.24 -16.51
CA ASP A 178 13.62 -17.18 -15.92
C ASP A 178 12.95 -16.64 -14.65
N LEU A 179 13.65 -16.71 -13.52
CA LEU A 179 13.11 -16.29 -12.23
C LEU A 179 13.87 -15.08 -11.69
N LEU A 180 13.22 -13.91 -11.72
CA LEU A 180 13.75 -12.69 -11.11
C LEU A 180 13.18 -12.50 -9.71
N VAL A 181 14.04 -12.45 -8.70
CA VAL A 181 13.64 -12.26 -7.31
C VAL A 181 14.15 -10.93 -6.76
N LEU A 182 13.22 -10.04 -6.44
CA LEU A 182 13.49 -8.72 -5.87
C LEU A 182 13.32 -8.77 -4.35
N CYS A 183 14.43 -8.74 -3.61
CA CYS A 183 14.43 -8.95 -2.15
C CYS A 183 14.30 -7.66 -1.32
N GLY A 184 14.10 -6.50 -1.95
CA GLY A 184 14.09 -5.23 -1.23
C GLY A 184 15.42 -4.96 -0.53
N GLU A 185 15.34 -4.57 0.74
CA GLU A 185 16.48 -4.42 1.66
C GLU A 185 16.76 -5.68 2.49
N ASN A 186 16.04 -6.78 2.29
CA ASN A 186 16.19 -7.99 3.09
C ASN A 186 17.41 -8.80 2.64
N LYS A 187 18.59 -8.39 3.13
CA LYS A 187 19.88 -9.04 2.84
C LYS A 187 19.92 -10.50 3.27
N GLU A 188 19.30 -10.85 4.39
CA GLU A 188 19.28 -12.22 4.90
C GLU A 188 18.56 -13.17 3.92
N VAL A 189 17.33 -12.81 3.51
CA VAL A 189 16.58 -13.63 2.56
C VAL A 189 17.26 -13.65 1.19
N MET A 190 17.84 -12.53 0.75
CA MET A 190 18.62 -12.49 -0.48
C MET A 190 19.75 -13.53 -0.48
N GLU A 191 20.54 -13.62 0.59
CA GLU A 191 21.63 -14.59 0.69
C GLU A 191 21.13 -16.04 0.78
N ARG A 192 19.96 -16.27 1.36
CA ARG A 192 19.32 -17.59 1.34
C ARG A 192 18.87 -17.98 -0.06
N ILE A 193 18.25 -17.06 -0.81
CA ILE A 193 17.73 -17.32 -2.16
C ILE A 193 18.87 -17.56 -3.15
N LYS A 194 19.98 -16.81 -3.06
CA LYS A 194 21.18 -17.03 -3.90
C LYS A 194 21.77 -18.44 -3.78
N LYS A 195 21.52 -19.15 -2.67
CA LYS A 195 22.02 -20.51 -2.43
C LYS A 195 21.08 -21.59 -2.99
N LEU A 196 19.88 -21.24 -3.44
CA LEU A 196 18.96 -22.18 -4.04
C LEU A 196 19.51 -22.69 -5.38
N LYS A 197 19.28 -23.97 -5.64
CA LYS A 197 19.61 -24.64 -6.90
C LYS A 197 18.32 -25.23 -7.45
N GLY A 198 18.11 -25.08 -8.75
CA GLY A 198 16.94 -25.61 -9.45
C GLY A 198 17.14 -25.46 -10.96
N LYS A 199 16.08 -25.72 -11.74
CA LYS A 199 16.10 -25.58 -13.20
C LYS A 199 15.92 -24.13 -13.65
N ALA A 200 15.33 -23.28 -12.81
CA ALA A 200 15.10 -21.89 -13.13
C ALA A 200 16.43 -21.14 -13.27
N ARG A 201 16.49 -20.22 -14.24
CA ARG A 201 17.57 -19.25 -14.31
C ARG A 201 17.30 -18.14 -13.31
N LEU A 202 17.82 -18.33 -12.10
CA LEU A 202 17.58 -17.45 -10.96
C LEU A 202 18.46 -16.20 -11.00
N VAL A 203 17.82 -15.03 -10.97
CA VAL A 203 18.45 -13.71 -10.82
C VAL A 203 17.92 -13.06 -9.56
N VAL A 204 18.82 -12.62 -8.67
CA VAL A 204 18.44 -12.01 -7.38
C VAL A 204 18.94 -10.57 -7.32
N SER A 205 18.06 -9.62 -7.00
CA SER A 205 18.40 -8.19 -6.93
C SER A 205 17.79 -7.50 -5.70
N SER A 206 18.43 -6.42 -5.24
CA SER A 206 17.81 -5.44 -4.32
C SER A 206 16.96 -4.44 -5.12
N ILE A 207 15.98 -3.84 -4.45
CA ILE A 207 15.09 -2.84 -5.08
C ILE A 207 15.81 -1.51 -5.34
N CYS A 208 16.90 -1.20 -4.61
CA CYS A 208 17.66 0.05 -4.81
C CYS A 208 18.27 0.19 -6.21
N LYS A 209 18.38 -0.89 -7.00
CA LYS A 209 18.81 -0.80 -8.41
C LYS A 209 17.69 -0.41 -9.38
N PHE A 210 16.44 -0.24 -8.92
CA PHE A 210 15.32 0.25 -9.73
C PHE A 210 15.23 1.78 -9.78
N TYR A 211 15.69 2.49 -8.75
CA TYR A 211 15.69 3.96 -8.72
C TYR A 211 16.90 4.60 -9.40
N CYS A 212 17.86 3.82 -9.92
CA CYS A 212 18.88 4.33 -10.86
C CYS A 212 18.30 4.49 -12.28
N TRP A 213 17.12 5.08 -12.36
CA TRP A 213 16.48 5.63 -13.54
C TRP A 213 16.28 7.12 -13.26
N ALA A 214 17.40 7.84 -13.18
CA ALA A 214 17.50 9.29 -13.25
C ALA A 214 18.94 9.60 -13.66
#